data_AF-A0A9W6KE82-F1
#
_entry.id   AF-A0A9W6KE82-F1
#
_cell.length_a   1.000
_cell.length_b   1.000
_cell.length_c   1.000
_cell.angle_alpha   90.00
_cell.angle_beta   90.00
_cell.angle_gamma   90.00
#
_symmetry.space_group_name_H-M   'P 1'
#
loop_
_entity.id
_entity.type
_entity.pdbx_description
1 polymer ?
#
loop_
_entity_poly.entity_id
_entity_poly.type
_entity_poly.pdbx_seq_one_letter_code
_entity_poly.pdbx_strand_id
1 'polypeptide(L)' 'MIVAVDSQTAEVSCDRCGDTFNATGADRGALWDRAQAIGWQTERLGGMWWHRCPGCAGRFAGGPRPS' A
#
# COMPACT_ATOMS: atom_id res chain seq x y z
N MET A 1 -3.09 -3.77 -3.44
CA MET A 1 -4.54 -3.53 -3.75
C MET A 1 -5.28 -3.01 -2.52
N ILE A 2 -6.28 -2.11 -2.66
CA ILE A 2 -7.18 -1.71 -1.55
C ILE A 2 -8.47 -2.53 -1.62
N VAL A 3 -8.93 -3.13 -0.53
CA VAL A 3 -10.18 -3.89 -0.43
C VAL A 3 -11.03 -3.41 0.75
N ALA A 4 -12.35 -3.46 0.63
CA ALA A 4 -13.23 -3.32 1.77
C ALA A 4 -13.35 -4.70 2.44
N VAL A 5 -12.94 -4.81 3.70
CA VAL A 5 -12.98 -6.06 4.47
C VAL A 5 -14.36 -6.25 5.08
N ASP A 6 -14.99 -5.16 5.52
CA ASP A 6 -16.36 -5.09 6.00
C ASP A 6 -16.94 -3.69 5.75
N SER A 7 -18.20 -3.46 6.14
CA SER A 7 -18.90 -2.18 5.92
C SER A 7 -18.24 -0.96 6.58
N GLN A 8 -17.25 -1.17 7.45
CA GLN A 8 -16.57 -0.14 8.23
C GLN A 8 -15.04 -0.23 8.11
N THR A 9 -14.49 -1.33 7.61
CA THR A 9 -13.04 -1.53 7.52
C THR A 9 -12.59 -1.61 6.07
N ALA A 10 -11.65 -0.74 5.73
CA ALA A 10 -10.89 -0.84 4.48
C ALA A 10 -9.46 -1.29 4.80
N GLU A 11 -8.89 -2.09 3.90
CA GLU A 11 -7.52 -2.59 3.99
C GLU A 11 -6.78 -2.36 2.69
N VAL A 12 -5.50 -1.99 2.77
CA VAL A 12 -4.57 -1.96 1.66
C VAL A 12 -3.49 -3.00 1.86
N SER A 13 -3.25 -3.81 0.84
CA SER A 13 -2.21 -4.83 0.84
C SER A 13 -1.08 -4.44 -0.10
N CYS A 14 0.15 -4.71 0.33
CA CYS A 14 1.38 -4.51 -0.40
C CYS A 14 1.53 -5.61 -1.44
N ASP A 15 1.56 -5.23 -2.70
CA ASP A 15 1.63 -6.17 -3.82
C ASP A 15 3.02 -6.85 -3.94
N ARG A 16 4.02 -6.43 -3.15
CA ARG A 16 5.37 -7.02 -3.14
C ARG A 16 5.60 -8.06 -2.05
N CYS A 17 5.20 -7.77 -0.82
CA CYS A 17 5.50 -8.62 0.34
C CYS A 17 4.24 -9.11 1.07
N GLY A 18 3.05 -8.72 0.63
CA GLY A 18 1.78 -9.12 1.25
C GLY A 18 1.46 -8.40 2.56
N ASP A 19 2.28 -7.44 3.00
CA ASP A 19 2.03 -6.64 4.20
C ASP A 19 0.71 -5.88 4.06
N THR A 20 -0.06 -5.73 5.14
CA THR A 20 -1.40 -5.12 5.10
C THR A 20 -1.52 -3.96 6.08
N PHE A 21 -2.25 -2.93 5.66
CA PHE A 21 -2.64 -1.82 6.51
C PHE A 21 -4.15 -1.63 6.45
N ASN A 22 -4.81 -1.72 7.60
CA ASN A 22 -6.26 -1.52 7.70
C ASN A 22 -6.59 -0.35 8.62
N ALA A 23 -7.74 0.26 8.37
CA ALA A 23 -8.31 1.27 9.25
C ALA A 23 -9.83 1.11 9.32
N THR A 24 -10.33 1.15 10.55
CA THR A 24 -11.76 1.11 10.85
C THR A 24 -12.35 2.53 10.77
N GLY A 25 -13.58 2.64 10.26
CA GLY A 25 -14.32 3.90 10.08
C GLY A 25 -13.75 4.82 9.01
N ALA A 26 -12.93 4.31 8.09
CA ALA A 26 -12.33 5.09 7.00
C ALA A 26 -12.83 4.60 5.64
N ASP A 27 -13.36 5.51 4.82
CA ASP A 27 -13.61 5.24 3.42
C ASP A 27 -12.31 4.92 2.68
N ARG A 28 -12.41 4.24 1.53
CA ARG A 28 -11.26 3.78 0.72
C ARG A 28 -10.23 4.89 0.43
N GLY A 29 -10.69 6.12 0.20
CA GLY A 29 -9.83 7.28 0.00
C GLY A 29 -9.11 7.71 1.28
N ALA A 30 -9.83 7.83 2.39
CA ALA A 30 -9.26 8.19 3.69
C ALA A 30 -8.25 7.14 4.20
N LEU A 31 -8.50 5.85 3.93
CA LEU A 31 -7.53 4.79 4.19
C LEU A 31 -6.23 5.04 3.41
N TRP A 32 -6.34 5.36 2.12
CA TRP A 32 -5.17 5.58 1.28
C TRP A 32 -4.36 6.80 1.73
N ASP A 33 -5.02 7.92 2.07
CA ASP A 33 -4.35 9.08 2.68
C ASP A 33 -3.58 8.71 3.95
N ARG A 34 -4.19 7.92 4.85
CA ARG A 34 -3.51 7.43 6.06
C ARG A 34 -2.35 6.50 5.74
N ALA A 35 -2.52 5.62 4.76
CA ALA A 35 -1.46 4.72 4.30
C ALA A 35 -0.29 5.53 3.73
N GLN A 36 -0.55 6.54 2.90
CA GLN A 36 0.49 7.43 2.36
C GLN A 36 1.19 8.22 3.46
N ALA A 37 0.46 8.69 4.49
CA ALA A 37 1.03 9.40 5.63
C ALA A 37 2.05 8.57 6.42
N ILE A 38 1.90 7.25 6.48
CA ILE A 38 2.88 6.33 7.09
C ILE A 38 3.92 5.78 6.08
N GLY A 39 3.91 6.28 4.84
CA GLY A 39 4.91 5.99 3.82
C GLY A 39 4.53 4.92 2.78
N TRP A 40 3.26 4.53 2.67
CA TRP A 40 2.82 3.72 1.53
C TRP A 40 2.91 4.51 0.22
N GLN A 41 3.25 3.82 -0.86
CA GLN A 41 3.39 4.41 -2.18
C GLN A 41 2.67 3.58 -3.24
N THR A 42 2.18 4.26 -4.27
CA THR A 42 1.73 3.63 -5.50
C THR A 42 2.80 3.75 -6.58
N GLU A 43 3.10 2.64 -7.25
CA GLU A 43 3.98 2.61 -8.42
C GLU A 43 3.23 2.07 -9.63
N ARG A 44 3.50 2.64 -10.80
CA ARG A 44 2.92 2.15 -12.05
C ARG A 44 3.92 1.22 -12.75
N LEU A 45 3.64 -0.08 -12.74
CA LEU A 45 4.47 -1.11 -13.39
C LEU A 45 3.66 -1.81 -14.48
N GLY A 46 4.18 -1.82 -15.71
CA GLY A 46 3.52 -2.49 -16.84
C GLY A 46 2.11 -1.97 -17.14
N GLY A 47 1.83 -0.69 -16.84
CA GLY A 47 0.51 -0.09 -17.01
C GLY A 47 -0.48 -0.34 -15.87
N MET A 48 -0.12 -1.12 -14.86
CA MET A 48 -0.93 -1.41 -13.67
C MET A 48 -0.44 -0.60 -12.47
N TRP A 49 -1.36 -0.25 -11.56
CA TRP A 49 -1.04 0.42 -10.30
C TRP A 49 -0.78 -0.60 -9.18
N TRP A 50 0.42 -0.54 -8.61
CA TRP A 50 0.89 -1.39 -7.52
C TRP A 50 0.99 -0.58 -6.25
N HIS A 51 0.54 -1.14 -5.14
CA HIS A 51 0.60 -0.54 -3.81
C HIS A 51 1.77 -1.17 -3.06
N ARG A 52 2.66 -0.34 -2.49
CA ARG A 52 3.84 -0.78 -1.77
C ARG A 52 3.85 -0.20 -0.37
N CYS A 53 4.08 -1.06 0.62
CA CYS A 53 4.30 -0.66 2.00
C CYS A 53 5.61 0.13 2.14
N PRO A 54 5.78 0.95 3.19
CA PRO A 54 6.99 1.75 3.42
C PRO A 54 8.28 0.92 3.42
N GLY A 55 8.24 -0.32 3.94
CA GLY A 55 9.39 -1.22 3.91
C GLY A 55 9.79 -1.68 2.50
N CYS A 56 8.82 -1.81 1.59
CA CYS A 56 9.06 -2.18 0.20
C CYS A 56 9.35 -0.97 -0.69
N ALA A 57 8.74 0.17 -0.40
CA ALA A 57 8.92 1.44 -1.10
C ALA A 57 10.29 2.06 -0.78
N GLY A 58 10.68 2.09 0.50
CA GLY A 58 11.97 2.59 0.96
C GLY A 58 13.17 1.78 0.42
N ARG A 59 12.97 0.48 0.13
CA ARG A 59 13.98 -0.35 -0.55
C ARG A 59 14.33 0.10 -1.97
N PHE A 60 13.50 0.91 -2.62
CA PHE A 60 13.78 1.48 -3.93
C PHE A 60 14.29 2.92 -3.90
N ALA A 61 14.29 3.58 -2.74
CA ALA A 61 14.89 4.91 -2.59
C ALA A 61 16.44 4.88 -2.53
N GLY A 62 17.08 3.71 -2.56
CA GLY A 62 18.55 3.62 -2.63
C GLY A 62 19.22 2.27 -2.31
N GLY A 63 18.74 1.11 -2.81
CA GLY A 63 19.43 -0.17 -2.55
C GLY A 63 19.10 -1.31 -3.51
N PRO A 64 20.01 -2.29 -3.71
CA PRO A 64 20.15 -3.06 -4.95
C PRO A 64 19.03 -4.07 -5.20
N ARG A 65 18.81 -4.37 -6.50
CA ARG A 65 18.03 -5.53 -6.98
C ARG A 65 18.55 -6.80 -6.29
N PRO A 66 17.67 -7.66 -5.74
CA PRO A 66 18.08 -9.03 -5.48
C PRO A 66 18.31 -9.74 -6.83
N SER A 67 19.51 -10.27 -6.99
CA SER A 67 19.95 -11.13 -8.10
C SER A 67 19.24 -12.48 -8.09
#